data_AF-A0A255G5I5-F1
#
_entry.id   AF-A0A255G5I5-F1
#
_cell.length_a   1.000
_cell.length_b   1.000
_cell.length_c   1.000
_cell.angle_alpha   90.00
_cell.angle_beta   90.00
_cell.angle_gamma   90.00
#
_symmetry.space_group_name_H-M   'P 1'
#
loop_
_entity.id
_entity.type
_entity.pdbx_description
1 polymer ?
#
loop_
_entity_poly.entity_id
_entity_poly.type
_entity_poly.pdbx_seq_one_letter_code
_entity_poly.pdbx_strand_id
1 'polypeptide(L)'
;MSGTIPPLGDPIGSRNIKVGGNSYDLDLYPLRRGEGVVTLNARVRYTSVTGSPSKELLSASGAFNEVTGETNGFTLIDAANKKLYRPAKGQSDRSLCAPQMPSSAKTGDELYVSCVFGAPPPGVTTVAVGASRFGSFDNVPLG
;
A
#
# COMPACT_ATOMS: atom_id res chain seq x y z
N MET A 1 -1.45 10.04 -19.16
CA MET A 1 -2.17 8.78 -19.44
C MET A 1 -2.94 8.44 -18.18
N SER A 2 -4.26 8.63 -18.17
CA SER A 2 -5.12 8.19 -17.05
C SER A 2 -5.18 6.67 -17.08
N GLY A 3 -4.42 6.02 -16.21
CA GLY A 3 -4.47 4.57 -16.04
C GLY A 3 -5.77 4.20 -15.35
N THR A 4 -6.71 3.59 -16.06
CA THR A 4 -7.88 2.96 -15.45
C THR A 4 -7.40 1.88 -14.49
N ILE A 5 -7.69 2.04 -13.20
CA ILE A 5 -7.38 1.05 -12.18
C ILE A 5 -8.15 -0.23 -12.56
N PRO A 6 -7.48 -1.39 -12.76
CA PRO A 6 -8.17 -2.64 -13.02
C PRO A 6 -9.21 -2.90 -11.92
N PRO A 7 -10.35 -3.55 -12.20
CA PRO A 7 -11.29 -3.90 -11.13
C PRO A 7 -10.54 -4.70 -10.07
N LEU A 8 -10.41 -4.12 -8.87
CA LEU A 8 -9.55 -4.66 -7.80
C LEU A 8 -10.20 -5.85 -7.07
N GLY A 9 -11.49 -6.09 -7.30
CA GLY A 9 -12.31 -7.02 -6.53
C GLY A 9 -12.74 -6.39 -5.19
N ASP A 10 -13.30 -7.21 -4.30
CA ASP A 10 -13.61 -6.80 -2.94
C ASP A 10 -12.33 -6.74 -2.07
N PRO A 11 -12.23 -5.80 -1.12
CA PRO A 11 -11.14 -5.79 -0.16
C PRO A 11 -11.09 -7.09 0.65
N ILE A 12 -9.89 -7.65 0.83
CA ILE A 12 -9.65 -8.81 1.68
C ILE A 12 -9.48 -8.43 3.16
N GLY A 13 -9.31 -7.14 3.43
CA GLY A 13 -9.25 -6.62 4.78
C GLY A 13 -9.13 -5.10 4.79
N SER A 14 -9.62 -4.50 5.86
CA SER A 14 -9.54 -3.05 6.07
C SER A 14 -8.96 -2.72 7.46
N ARG A 15 -8.33 -1.56 7.56
CA ARG A 15 -7.78 -1.00 8.80
C ARG A 15 -8.02 0.50 8.85
N ASN A 16 -8.39 1.02 10.00
CA ASN A 16 -8.48 2.45 10.26
C ASN A 16 -7.34 2.88 11.20
N ILE A 17 -6.74 4.04 10.93
CA ILE A 17 -5.78 4.68 11.84
C ILE A 17 -6.03 6.17 11.98
N LYS A 18 -5.46 6.77 13.02
CA LYS A 18 -5.39 8.21 13.22
C LYS A 18 -3.93 8.66 13.28
N VAL A 19 -3.57 9.67 12.50
CA VAL A 19 -2.22 10.24 12.44
C VAL A 19 -2.33 11.76 12.35
N GLY A 20 -1.67 12.47 13.27
CA GLY A 20 -1.60 13.94 13.24
C GLY A 20 -2.96 14.65 13.22
N GLY A 21 -3.99 14.09 13.87
CA GLY A 21 -5.36 14.63 13.88
C GLY A 21 -6.24 14.20 12.70
N ASN A 22 -5.65 13.59 11.67
CA ASN A 22 -6.36 13.04 10.51
C ASN A 22 -6.72 11.57 10.72
N SER A 23 -7.75 11.09 10.04
CA SER A 23 -8.18 9.69 10.04
C SER A 23 -8.13 9.10 8.64
N TYR A 24 -7.70 7.84 8.55
CA TYR A 24 -7.46 7.13 7.29
C TYR A 24 -8.01 5.72 7.36
N ASP A 25 -8.68 5.30 6.29
CA ASP A 25 -9.02 3.89 6.07
C ASP A 25 -8.11 3.32 5.00
N LEU A 26 -7.52 2.16 5.27
CA LEU A 26 -6.79 1.35 4.30
C LEU A 26 -7.65 0.14 3.97
N ASP A 27 -7.95 -0.05 2.68
CA ASP A 27 -8.48 -1.28 2.12
C ASP A 27 -7.36 -2.00 1.37
N LEU A 28 -7.09 -3.25 1.75
CA LEU A 28 -6.18 -4.14 1.06
C LEU A 28 -6.99 -5.04 0.11
N TYR A 29 -6.56 -5.14 -1.14
CA TYR A 29 -7.18 -5.99 -2.16
C TYR A 29 -6.40 -7.31 -2.34
N PRO A 30 -7.00 -8.33 -2.98
CA PRO A 30 -6.31 -9.59 -3.25
C PRO A 30 -4.95 -9.38 -3.93
N LEU A 31 -3.94 -10.09 -3.44
CA LEU A 31 -2.64 -10.16 -4.11
C LEU A 31 -2.81 -10.90 -5.44
N ARG A 32 -2.05 -10.47 -6.44
CA ARG A 32 -2.05 -11.10 -7.77
C ARG A 32 -0.65 -11.61 -8.07
N ARG A 33 -0.47 -12.92 -8.08
CA ARG A 33 0.78 -13.56 -8.48
C ARG A 33 0.83 -13.68 -10.00
N GLY A 34 1.91 -13.17 -10.57
CA GLY A 34 2.26 -13.36 -11.97
C GLY A 34 3.51 -14.23 -12.11
N GLU A 35 4.10 -14.21 -13.30
CA GLU A 35 5.38 -14.88 -13.55
C GLU A 35 6.51 -14.13 -12.83
N GLY A 36 7.01 -14.71 -11.74
CA GLY A 36 8.14 -14.17 -10.97
C GLY A 36 7.85 -12.96 -10.08
N VAL A 37 6.65 -12.37 -10.15
CA VAL A 37 6.25 -11.19 -9.36
C VAL A 37 4.91 -11.37 -8.66
N VAL A 38 4.68 -10.59 -7.61
CA VAL A 38 3.39 -10.44 -6.93
C VAL A 38 3.03 -8.95 -6.91
N THR A 39 1.80 -8.64 -7.31
CA THR A 39 1.26 -7.28 -7.25
C THR A 39 0.31 -7.17 -6.07
N LEU A 40 0.53 -6.15 -5.26
CA LEU A 40 -0.36 -5.68 -4.19
C LEU A 40 -1.08 -4.43 -4.67
N ASN A 41 -2.38 -4.35 -4.43
CA ASN A 41 -3.13 -3.11 -4.58
C ASN A 41 -3.80 -2.76 -3.25
N ALA A 42 -3.81 -1.48 -2.93
CA ALA A 42 -4.49 -0.96 -1.76
C ALA A 42 -5.12 0.39 -2.07
N ARG A 43 -6.18 0.72 -1.34
CA ARG A 43 -6.82 2.03 -1.35
C ARG A 43 -6.72 2.65 0.02
N VAL A 44 -6.23 3.88 0.09
CA VAL A 44 -6.27 4.67 1.32
C VAL A 44 -7.28 5.79 1.14
N ARG A 45 -8.28 5.88 2.02
CA ARG A 45 -9.32 6.90 2.02
C ARG A 45 -9.13 7.83 3.20
N TYR A 46 -9.15 9.14 2.95
CA TYR A 46 -9.13 10.15 4.00
C TYR A 46 -10.53 10.26 4.62
N THR A 47 -10.73 9.73 5.82
CA THR A 47 -12.04 9.76 6.49
C THR A 47 -12.26 11.01 7.33
N SER A 48 -11.18 11.66 7.75
CA SER A 48 -11.23 12.98 8.38
C SER A 48 -9.91 13.69 8.16
N VAL A 49 -9.95 14.91 7.65
CA VAL A 49 -8.77 15.78 7.50
C VAL A 49 -8.98 17.06 8.28
N THR A 50 -8.03 17.38 9.17
CA THR A 50 -7.96 18.65 9.89
C THR A 50 -7.00 19.58 9.17
N GLY A 51 -7.50 20.77 8.78
CA GLY A 51 -6.79 21.68 7.88
C GLY A 51 -6.83 21.21 6.42
N SER A 52 -6.35 22.04 5.50
CA SER A 52 -6.24 21.71 4.07
C SER A 52 -4.76 21.61 3.67
N PRO A 53 -4.05 20.54 4.10
CA PRO A 53 -2.63 20.42 3.81
C PRO A 53 -2.38 20.28 2.30
N SER A 54 -1.46 21.09 1.76
CA SER A 54 -1.03 20.96 0.37
C SER A 54 -0.26 19.65 0.16
N LYS A 55 -0.12 19.22 -1.10
CA LYS A 55 0.70 18.05 -1.44
C LYS A 55 2.15 18.17 -0.94
N GLU A 56 2.75 19.35 -1.01
CA GLU A 56 4.10 19.58 -0.49
C GLU A 56 4.15 19.44 1.04
N LEU A 57 3.11 19.89 1.74
CA LEU A 57 3.02 19.70 3.19
C LEU A 57 2.77 18.23 3.55
N LEU A 58 1.98 17.50 2.77
CA LEU A 58 1.73 16.07 2.98
C LEU A 58 2.99 15.22 2.76
N SER A 59 3.79 15.55 1.75
CA SER A 59 5.08 14.87 1.52
C SER A 59 6.13 15.27 2.56
N ALA A 60 6.22 16.57 2.91
CA ALA A 60 7.21 17.10 3.85
C ALA A 60 6.91 16.77 5.32
N SER A 61 5.62 16.70 5.71
CA SER A 61 5.20 16.39 7.10
C SER A 61 5.50 14.96 7.53
N GLY A 62 5.93 14.11 6.61
CA GLY A 62 6.09 12.70 6.87
C GLY A 62 4.75 11.98 7.04
N ALA A 63 3.60 12.63 7.26
CA ALA A 63 2.31 11.96 7.44
C ALA A 63 1.96 11.03 6.27
N PHE A 64 2.34 11.41 5.05
CA PHE A 64 2.20 10.54 3.89
C PHE A 64 3.31 9.49 3.79
N ASN A 65 4.56 9.82 4.14
CA ASN A 65 5.61 8.82 4.35
C ASN A 65 5.33 7.87 5.53
N GLU A 66 4.42 8.22 6.42
CA GLU A 66 3.98 7.41 7.55
C GLU A 66 2.84 6.48 7.11
N VAL A 67 1.93 6.98 6.27
CA VAL A 67 0.79 6.23 5.73
C VAL A 67 1.19 5.32 4.55
N THR A 68 2.07 5.78 3.65
CA THR A 68 2.50 5.04 2.45
C THR A 68 3.99 4.68 2.43
N GLY A 69 4.80 5.13 3.40
CA GLY A 69 6.17 4.66 3.58
C GLY A 69 7.01 4.70 2.31
N GLU A 70 7.40 5.88 1.81
CA GLU A 70 8.18 6.02 0.55
C GLU A 70 9.56 5.30 0.54
N THR A 71 9.86 4.45 1.53
CA THR A 71 10.88 3.40 1.38
C THR A 71 10.46 1.99 1.80
N ASN A 72 9.34 1.75 2.50
CA ASN A 72 8.94 0.43 3.03
C ASN A 72 7.44 0.33 3.43
N GLY A 73 6.51 1.06 2.79
CA GLY A 73 5.11 1.12 3.24
C GLY A 73 4.40 -0.24 3.30
N PHE A 74 4.66 -1.09 2.31
CA PHE A 74 4.19 -2.47 2.27
C PHE A 74 5.34 -3.46 2.19
N THR A 75 5.19 -4.59 2.88
CA THR A 75 6.11 -5.73 2.81
C THR A 75 5.32 -7.03 2.72
N LEU A 76 5.80 -8.01 1.97
CA LEU A 76 5.29 -9.39 2.09
C LEU A 76 6.18 -10.17 3.05
N ILE A 77 5.57 -10.89 3.97
CA ILE A 77 6.23 -11.67 5.00
C ILE A 77 5.86 -13.13 4.77
N ASP A 78 6.83 -13.89 4.26
CA ASP A 78 6.77 -15.34 4.15
C ASP A 78 7.37 -15.92 5.44
N ALA A 79 6.51 -16.13 6.44
CA ALA A 79 6.94 -16.66 7.73
C ALA A 79 7.47 -18.10 7.62
N ALA A 80 6.92 -18.90 6.71
CA ALA A 80 7.32 -20.30 6.50
C ALA A 80 8.79 -20.41 6.05
N ASN A 81 9.21 -19.53 5.14
CA ASN A 81 10.60 -19.47 4.67
C ASN A 81 11.44 -18.38 5.36
N LYS A 82 10.91 -17.73 6.41
CA LYS A 82 11.56 -16.65 7.18
C LYS A 82 12.09 -15.52 6.29
N LYS A 83 11.30 -15.15 5.27
CA LYS A 83 11.73 -14.19 4.24
C LYS A 83 10.79 -12.98 4.20
N LEU A 84 11.40 -11.79 4.14
CA LEU A 84 10.69 -10.53 3.96
C LEU A 84 10.99 -9.98 2.55
N TYR A 85 9.92 -9.68 1.83
CA TYR A 85 9.97 -9.11 0.49
C TYR A 85 9.65 -7.62 0.57
N ARG A 86 10.56 -6.81 0.05
CA ARG A 86 10.36 -5.38 -0.15
C ARG A 86 9.84 -5.11 -1.56
N PRO A 87 9.15 -3.98 -1.78
CA PRO A 87 8.73 -3.62 -3.12
C PRO A 87 9.94 -3.50 -4.06
N ALA A 88 9.79 -3.98 -5.28
CA ALA A 88 10.77 -3.83 -6.35
C ALA A 88 11.03 -2.34 -6.62
N LYS A 89 12.20 -2.04 -7.20
CA LYS A 89 12.58 -0.68 -7.59
C LYS A 89 12.70 -0.59 -9.11
N GLY A 90 12.31 0.56 -9.67
CA GLY A 90 12.45 0.88 -11.09
C GLY A 90 13.82 1.45 -11.44
N GLN A 91 13.99 1.86 -12.71
CA GLN A 91 15.27 2.33 -13.27
C GLN A 91 15.88 3.56 -12.58
N SER A 92 15.10 4.33 -11.81
CA SER A 92 15.55 5.51 -11.06
C SER A 92 15.74 5.25 -9.56
N ASP A 93 15.89 3.99 -9.13
CA ASP A 93 15.87 3.53 -7.72
C ASP A 93 14.57 3.88 -6.97
N ARG A 94 13.55 4.39 -7.69
CA ARG A 94 12.23 4.65 -7.15
C ARG A 94 11.50 3.34 -6.92
N SER A 95 10.91 3.17 -5.74
CA SER A 95 10.06 2.02 -5.43
C SER A 95 8.90 1.93 -6.43
N LEU A 96 8.64 0.73 -6.97
CA LEU A 96 7.45 0.38 -7.74
C LEU A 96 6.25 0.16 -6.81
N CYS A 97 6.09 1.07 -5.85
CA CYS A 97 5.03 1.13 -4.84
C CYS A 97 4.56 2.59 -4.78
N ALA A 98 4.10 3.09 -5.93
CA ALA A 98 3.90 4.51 -6.16
C ALA A 98 2.41 4.86 -6.01
N PRO A 99 2.04 5.65 -4.99
CA PRO A 99 0.69 6.16 -4.88
C PRO A 99 0.43 7.27 -5.90
N GLN A 100 -0.78 7.32 -6.45
CA GLN A 100 -1.28 8.49 -7.18
C GLN A 100 -1.80 9.50 -6.15
N MET A 101 -1.14 10.66 -6.01
CA MET A 101 -1.47 11.67 -5.00
C MET A 101 -2.35 12.80 -5.57
N PRO A 102 -3.39 13.24 -4.84
CA PRO A 102 -4.08 14.50 -5.14
C PRO A 102 -3.18 15.71 -4.82
N SER A 103 -3.48 16.86 -5.41
CA SER A 103 -2.75 18.12 -5.19
C SER A 103 -2.98 18.75 -3.81
N SER A 104 -4.06 18.38 -3.14
CA SER A 104 -4.42 18.75 -1.77
C SER A 104 -5.28 17.63 -1.19
N ALA A 105 -5.10 17.28 0.08
CA ALA A 105 -5.95 16.27 0.72
C ALA A 105 -7.18 16.92 1.37
N LYS A 106 -8.34 16.35 1.12
CA LYS A 106 -9.60 16.65 1.80
C LYS A 106 -10.28 15.35 2.25
N THR A 107 -11.19 15.47 3.21
CA THR A 107 -12.06 14.35 3.59
C THR A 107 -12.80 13.82 2.37
N GLY A 108 -12.78 12.50 2.20
CA GLY A 108 -13.36 11.80 1.05
C GLY A 108 -12.38 11.55 -0.09
N ASP A 109 -11.18 12.13 -0.08
CA ASP A 109 -10.17 11.79 -1.08
C ASP A 109 -9.73 10.33 -0.94
N GLU A 110 -9.32 9.76 -2.07
CA GLU A 110 -8.80 8.40 -2.15
C GLU A 110 -7.43 8.41 -2.81
N LEU A 111 -6.57 7.51 -2.32
CA LEU A 111 -5.26 7.22 -2.86
C LEU A 111 -5.25 5.76 -3.26
N TYR A 112 -4.79 5.51 -4.47
CA TYR A 112 -4.57 4.15 -4.93
C TYR A 112 -3.08 3.87 -4.90
N VAL A 113 -2.73 2.79 -4.21
CA VAL A 113 -1.36 2.29 -4.05
C VAL A 113 -1.27 0.97 -4.81
N SER A 114 -0.27 0.86 -5.69
CA SER A 114 0.05 -0.39 -6.37
C SER A 114 1.53 -0.68 -6.18
N CYS A 115 1.84 -1.86 -5.63
CA CYS A 115 3.19 -2.27 -5.27
C CYS A 115 3.54 -3.60 -5.93
N VAL A 116 4.73 -3.67 -6.54
CA VAL A 116 5.24 -4.91 -7.16
C VAL A 116 6.33 -5.50 -6.28
N PHE A 117 6.29 -6.81 -6.06
CA PHE A 117 7.26 -7.58 -5.28
C PHE A 117 7.81 -8.73 -6.11
N GLY A 118 9.02 -9.20 -5.79
CA GLY A 118 9.43 -10.53 -6.25
C GLY A 118 8.50 -11.60 -5.65
N ALA A 119 8.11 -12.58 -6.44
CA ALA A 119 7.21 -13.62 -5.97
C ALA A 119 7.90 -14.53 -4.93
N PRO A 120 7.19 -14.90 -3.84
CA PRO A 120 7.57 -16.05 -3.02
C PRO A 120 7.71 -17.33 -3.85
N PRO A 121 8.35 -18.41 -3.37
CA PRO A 121 8.45 -19.68 -4.10
C PRO A 121 7.07 -20.26 -4.48
N PRO A 122 6.94 -21.10 -5.53
CA PRO A 122 5.67 -21.67 -5.98
C PRO A 122 4.86 -22.39 -4.89
N GLY A 123 5.52 -23.03 -3.94
CA GLY A 123 4.87 -23.73 -2.83
C GLY A 123 4.25 -22.81 -1.75
N VAL A 124 4.53 -21.51 -1.78
CA VAL A 124 3.95 -20.54 -0.84
C VAL A 124 2.62 -20.04 -1.41
N THR A 125 1.54 -20.32 -0.69
CA THR A 125 0.16 -19.97 -1.11
C THR A 125 -0.42 -18.79 -0.33
N THR A 126 0.13 -18.48 0.85
CA THR A 126 -0.27 -17.35 1.68
C THR A 126 0.94 -16.64 2.27
N VAL A 127 0.81 -15.35 2.53
CA VAL A 127 1.80 -14.49 3.19
C VAL A 127 1.12 -13.54 4.16
N ALA A 128 1.86 -12.96 5.09
CA ALA A 128 1.39 -11.76 5.77
C ALA A 128 1.77 -10.51 4.96
N VAL A 129 0.88 -9.53 4.90
CA VAL A 129 1.14 -8.22 4.32
C VAL A 129 1.36 -7.24 5.47
N GLY A 130 2.61 -6.81 5.66
CA GLY A 130 2.94 -5.71 6.56
C GLY A 130 2.59 -4.38 5.89
N ALA A 131 1.89 -3.52 6.61
CA ALA A 131 1.39 -2.22 6.15
C ALA A 131 1.79 -1.13 7.16
N SER A 132 3.10 -1.01 7.47
CA SER A 132 3.70 -0.01 8.35
C SER A 132 2.80 0.41 9.54
N ARG A 133 2.17 1.59 9.49
CA ARG A 133 1.30 2.14 10.55
C ARG A 133 -0.06 1.44 10.69
N PHE A 134 -0.55 0.77 9.66
CA PHE A 134 -1.82 0.01 9.67
C PHE A 134 -1.67 -1.41 10.25
N GLY A 135 -0.44 -1.81 10.63
CA GLY A 135 -0.17 -3.14 11.17
C GLY A 135 0.03 -4.19 10.08
N SER A 136 -0.38 -5.43 10.32
CA SER A 136 -0.33 -6.52 9.35
C SER A 136 -1.70 -7.10 9.01
N PHE A 137 -1.77 -7.69 7.82
CA PHE A 137 -2.84 -8.57 7.37
C PHE A 137 -2.26 -9.96 7.23
N ASP A 138 -2.67 -10.88 8.09
CA ASP A 138 -2.11 -12.24 8.10
C ASP A 138 -2.85 -13.16 7.14
N ASN A 139 -2.18 -14.23 6.70
CA ASN A 139 -2.76 -15.29 5.85
C ASN A 139 -3.40 -14.79 4.54
N VAL A 140 -2.82 -13.77 3.93
CA VAL A 140 -3.27 -13.21 2.66
C VAL A 140 -2.91 -14.17 1.52
N PRO A 141 -3.89 -14.65 0.72
CA PRO A 141 -3.63 -15.53 -0.40
C PRO A 141 -2.80 -14.86 -1.50
N LEU A 142 -1.83 -15.59 -2.04
CA LEU A 142 -1.10 -15.28 -3.26
C LEU A 142 -1.88 -15.87 -4.44
N GLY A 143 -2.96 -15.19 -4.84
CA GLY A 143 -3.84 -15.62 -5.93
C GLY A 143 -3.12 -15.78 -7.26
#